data_AF-A0A6I9NKM9-F1
#
_entry.id   AF-A0A6I9NKM9-F1
#
_cell.length_a   1.000
_cell.length_b   1.000
_cell.length_c   1.000
_cell.angle_alpha   90.00
_cell.angle_beta   90.00
_cell.angle_gamma   90.00
#
_symmetry.space_group_name_H-M   'P 1'
#
loop_
_entity.id
_entity.type
_entity.pdbx_description
1 polymer ?
#
loop_
_entity_poly.entity_id
_entity_poly.type
_entity_poly.pdbx_seq_one_letter_code
_entity_poly.pdbx_strand_id
1 'polypeptide(L)'
;FPECGFFGMFDKILLFRHDLTSENILQRLSSAEEIHEGDLVEVVLSALATAEDFQIRPHALYVHSYKAPAFCDDCGEMLWGLVRQGLKCE
;
A
#
# COMPACT_ATOMS: atom_id res chain seq x y z
N PHE A 1 6.11 -5.97 -15.49
CA PHE A 1 6.03 -5.06 -14.33
C PHE A 1 5.39 -3.78 -14.84
N PRO A 2 4.21 -3.34 -14.38
CA PRO A 2 3.63 -2.14 -14.96
C PRO A 2 4.41 -0.93 -14.45
N GLU A 3 5.09 -0.25 -15.38
CA GLU A 3 5.82 1.01 -15.20
C GLU A 3 4.85 2.21 -15.00
N CYS A 4 3.87 2.08 -14.12
CA CYS A 4 3.03 3.21 -13.71
C CYS A 4 3.33 3.50 -12.25
N GLY A 5 4.49 4.14 -12.03
CA GLY A 5 4.91 4.60 -10.72
C GLY A 5 4.10 5.81 -10.26
N PHE A 6 3.99 5.96 -8.95
CA PHE A 6 3.49 7.16 -8.31
C PHE A 6 4.40 8.35 -8.66
N PHE A 7 4.14 8.99 -9.81
CA PHE A 7 4.97 10.12 -10.28
C PHE A 7 4.93 11.24 -9.24
N GLY A 8 6.11 11.61 -8.71
CA GLY A 8 6.24 12.69 -7.74
C GLY A 8 5.72 12.41 -6.33
N MET A 9 5.28 11.19 -6.01
CA MET A 9 4.80 10.85 -4.65
C MET A 9 5.95 10.57 -3.68
N PHE A 10 7.11 10.13 -4.17
CA PHE A 10 8.27 9.84 -3.31
C PHE A 10 8.71 11.05 -2.48
N ASP A 11 8.61 12.26 -3.02
CA ASP A 11 8.94 13.50 -2.30
C ASP A 11 7.83 13.94 -1.32
N LYS A 12 6.66 13.32 -1.41
CA LYS A 12 5.45 13.67 -0.66
C LYS A 12 5.16 12.66 0.45
N ILE A 13 5.76 11.48 0.39
CA ILE A 13 5.77 10.51 1.49
C ILE A 13 6.89 10.88 2.45
N LEU A 14 6.52 11.22 3.67
CA LEU A 14 7.45 11.52 4.75
C LEU A 14 7.43 10.38 5.76
N LEU A 15 8.60 9.95 6.20
CA LEU A 15 8.72 8.92 7.22
C LEU A 15 9.11 9.57 8.55
N PHE A 16 8.43 9.17 9.62
CA PHE A 16 8.69 9.65 10.96
C PHE A 16 8.88 8.47 11.91
N ARG A 17 9.99 8.47 12.65
CA ARG A 17 10.24 7.52 13.73
C ARG A 17 9.70 8.08 15.05
N HIS A 18 9.08 7.21 15.85
CA HIS A 18 8.71 7.53 17.22
C HIS A 18 9.93 7.46 18.14
N ASP A 19 10.15 8.51 18.93
CA ASP A 19 11.09 8.45 20.04
C ASP A 19 10.43 7.75 21.23
N LEU A 20 10.74 6.48 21.46
CA LEU A 20 10.15 5.69 22.55
C LEU A 20 10.48 6.20 23.96
N THR A 21 11.42 7.15 24.09
CA THR A 21 11.74 7.79 25.37
C THR A 21 10.87 9.02 25.66
N SER A 22 10.03 9.42 24.71
CA SER A 22 9.14 10.57 24.79
C SER A 22 7.76 10.24 24.22
N GLU A 23 6.68 10.51 24.96
CA GLU A 23 5.32 10.11 24.54
C GLU A 23 4.83 10.73 23.23
N ASN A 24 5.34 11.89 22.80
CA ASN A 24 4.75 12.66 21.69
C ASN A 24 5.79 13.29 20.73
N ILE A 25 6.94 12.64 20.51
CA ILE A 25 7.96 13.15 19.58
C ILE A 25 8.08 12.23 18.37
N LEU A 26 7.82 12.82 17.20
CA LEU A 26 8.07 12.24 15.89
C LEU A 26 9.35 12.84 15.29
N GLN A 27 10.29 11.98 14.93
CA GLN A 27 11.55 12.37 14.30
C GLN A 27 11.49 12.05 12.82
N ARG A 28 11.59 13.07 11.96
CA ARG A 28 11.60 12.87 10.51
C ARG A 28 12.88 12.12 10.12
N LEU A 29 12.71 11.00 9.43
CA LEU A 29 13.82 10.21 8.89
C LEU A 29 14.30 10.86 7.60
N SER A 30 15.62 11.08 7.51
CA SER A 30 16.27 11.64 6.31
C SER A 30 17.03 10.59 5.51
N SER A 31 17.42 9.49 6.16
CA SER A 31 18.16 8.39 5.56
C SER A 31 17.71 7.03 6.11
N ALA A 32 17.91 5.96 5.32
CA ALA A 32 17.51 4.61 5.70
C ALA A 32 18.36 4.05 6.86
N GLU A 33 19.59 4.53 7.04
CA GLU A 33 20.51 4.14 8.11
C GLU A 33 20.02 4.57 9.50
N GLU A 34 19.06 5.48 9.59
CA GLU A 34 18.44 5.90 10.86
C GLU A 34 17.41 4.89 11.37
N ILE A 35 16.98 3.94 10.53
CA ILE A 35 15.98 2.92 10.85
C ILE A 35 16.65 1.70 11.45
N HIS A 36 16.18 1.31 12.64
CA HIS A 36 16.67 0.16 13.37
C HIS A 36 15.57 -0.88 13.57
N GLU A 37 15.96 -2.12 13.84
CA GLU A 37 15.00 -3.18 14.17
C GLU A 37 14.20 -2.81 15.42
N GLY A 38 12.87 -2.90 15.32
CA GLY A 38 11.95 -2.55 16.40
C GLY A 38 11.46 -1.09 16.37
N ASP A 39 11.95 -0.26 15.45
CA ASP A 39 11.45 1.11 15.30
C ASP A 39 9.98 1.13 14.85
N LEU A 40 9.17 1.97 15.51
CA LEU A 40 7.85 2.33 15.03
C LEU A 40 7.99 3.52 14.07
N VAL A 41 7.69 3.30 12.79
CA VAL A 41 7.74 4.31 11.74
C VAL A 41 6.34 4.61 11.24
N GLU A 42 5.97 5.89 11.27
CA GLU A 42 4.76 6.41 10.65
C GLU A 42 5.05 6.94 9.24
N VAL A 43 4.13 6.63 8.33
CA VAL A 43 4.13 7.15 6.96
C VAL A 43 3.12 8.29 6.90
N VAL A 44 3.60 9.50 6.68
CA VAL A 44 2.78 10.71 6.59
C VAL A 44 2.79 11.22 5.16
N LEU A 45 1.60 11.46 4.61
CA LEU A 45 1.44 12.11 3.31
C LEU A 45 1.48 13.62 3.51
N SER A 46 2.41 14.29 2.83
CA SER A 46 2.52 15.73 2.80
C SER A 46 1.23 16.36 2.26
N ALA A 47 0.83 17.50 2.82
CA ALA A 47 -0.31 18.28 2.32
C ALA A 47 -0.13 18.78 0.87
N LEU A 48 1.08 18.69 0.32
CA LEU A 48 1.39 18.95 -1.08
C LEU A 48 0.98 17.80 -2.01
N ALA A 49 0.53 16.66 -1.47
CA ALA A 49 -0.04 15.56 -2.24
C ALA A 49 -1.49 15.90 -2.60
N THR A 50 -1.73 16.17 -3.88
CA THR A 50 -3.05 16.44 -4.45
C THR A 50 -3.63 15.16 -5.07
N ALA A 51 -4.94 15.11 -5.24
CA ALA A 51 -5.62 13.97 -5.90
C ALA A 51 -5.05 13.68 -7.31
N GLU A 52 -4.50 14.69 -7.98
CA GLU A 52 -3.89 14.58 -9.30
C GLU A 52 -2.57 13.80 -9.27
N ASP A 53 -1.87 13.77 -8.13
CA ASP A 53 -0.67 12.95 -7.92
C ASP A 53 -1.00 11.45 -7.76
N PHE A 54 -2.25 11.15 -7.39
CA PHE A 54 -2.72 9.79 -7.14
C PHE A 54 -3.50 9.27 -8.35
N GLN A 55 -2.81 9.11 -9.49
CA GLN A 55 -3.39 8.39 -10.62
C GLN A 55 -3.38 6.89 -10.34
N ILE A 56 -4.31 6.44 -9.49
CA ILE A 56 -4.49 5.02 -9.18
C ILE A 56 -5.11 4.36 -10.40
N ARG A 57 -4.35 3.48 -11.05
CA ARG A 57 -4.88 2.67 -12.13
C ARG A 57 -5.80 1.59 -11.53
N PRO A 58 -7.08 1.51 -11.93
CA PRO A 58 -7.96 0.44 -11.48
C PRO A 58 -7.40 -0.93 -11.91
N HIS A 59 -7.66 -1.96 -11.11
CA HIS A 59 -7.29 -3.33 -11.46
C HIS A 59 -7.90 -3.74 -12.81
N ALA A 60 -7.08 -4.31 -13.69
CA ALA A 60 -7.56 -4.90 -14.94
C ALA A 60 -8.14 -6.29 -14.65
N LEU A 61 -9.40 -6.30 -14.20
CA LEU A 61 -10.07 -7.50 -13.71
C LEU A 61 -10.71 -8.31 -14.85
N TYR A 62 -10.49 -9.63 -14.84
CA TYR A 62 -11.15 -10.58 -15.73
C TYR A 62 -11.73 -11.76 -14.97
N VAL A 63 -12.76 -12.40 -15.54
CA VAL A 63 -13.40 -13.57 -14.92
C VAL A 63 -12.46 -14.77 -14.95
N HIS A 64 -12.23 -15.38 -13.80
CA HIS A 64 -11.25 -16.45 -13.62
C HIS A 64 -11.82 -17.64 -12.84
N SER A 65 -11.37 -18.85 -13.21
CA SER A 65 -11.66 -20.09 -12.47
C SER A 65 -10.46 -20.49 -11.63
N TYR A 66 -10.59 -20.43 -10.31
CA TYR A 66 -9.52 -20.76 -9.36
C TYR A 66 -9.43 -22.27 -9.13
N LYS A 67 -8.20 -22.80 -9.12
CA LYS A 67 -7.93 -24.26 -8.95
C LYS A 67 -7.77 -24.70 -7.49
N ALA A 68 -7.72 -23.74 -6.58
CA ALA A 68 -7.63 -23.94 -5.13
C ALA A 68 -8.58 -22.93 -4.45
N PRO A 69 -8.98 -23.16 -3.18
CA PRO A 69 -9.75 -22.19 -2.42
C PRO A 69 -9.10 -20.80 -2.48
N ALA A 70 -9.89 -19.79 -2.85
CA ALA A 70 -9.46 -18.42 -2.99
C ALA A 70 -10.44 -17.51 -2.23
N PHE A 71 -9.95 -16.38 -1.74
CA PHE A 71 -10.72 -15.40 -0.98
C PHE A 71 -10.75 -14.08 -1.77
N CYS A 72 -11.85 -13.35 -1.65
CA CYS A 72 -11.98 -12.03 -2.24
C CYS A 72 -11.11 -11.04 -1.46
N ASP A 73 -10.23 -10.31 -2.14
CA ASP A 73 -9.37 -9.30 -1.47
C ASP A 73 -10.17 -8.06 -1.00
N ASP A 74 -11.38 -7.84 -1.52
CA ASP A 74 -12.22 -6.69 -1.17
C ASP A 74 -13.10 -6.96 0.07
N CYS A 75 -13.80 -8.10 0.11
CA CYS A 75 -14.70 -8.46 1.21
C CYS A 75 -14.15 -9.52 2.18
N GLY A 76 -13.04 -10.19 1.85
CA GLY A 76 -12.43 -11.24 2.66
C GLY A 76 -13.14 -12.60 2.64
N GLU A 77 -14.28 -12.72 1.94
CA GLU A 77 -15.05 -13.97 1.89
C GLU A 77 -14.49 -14.97 0.87
N MET A 78 -14.76 -16.26 1.08
CA MET A 78 -14.32 -17.31 0.14
C MET A 78 -15.10 -17.23 -1.18
N LEU A 79 -14.39 -17.40 -2.30
CA LEU A 79 -14.96 -17.48 -3.64
C LEU A 79 -15.53 -18.87 -3.90
N TRP A 80 -16.86 -18.98 -3.94
CA TRP A 80 -17.57 -20.24 -4.09
C TRP A 80 -17.88 -20.61 -5.54
N GLY A 81 -18.01 -21.91 -5.81
CA GLY A 81 -18.44 -22.46 -7.09
C GLY A 81 -17.38 -23.29 -7.81
N LEU A 82 -17.80 -23.97 -8.89
CA LEU A 82 -16.93 -24.87 -9.65
C LEU A 82 -16.09 -24.15 -10.71
N VAL A 83 -16.60 -23.05 -11.27
CA VAL A 83 -15.96 -22.25 -12.32
C VAL A 83 -16.33 -20.79 -12.15
N ARG A 84 -15.51 -19.87 -12.69
CA ARG A 84 -15.76 -18.43 -12.74
C ARG A 84 -16.10 -17.86 -11.35
N GLN A 85 -15.43 -18.34 -10.30
CA GLN A 85 -15.75 -18.00 -8.90
C GLN A 85 -15.47 -16.53 -8.57
N GLY A 86 -14.62 -15.86 -9.34
CA GLY A 86 -14.31 -14.46 -9.10
C GLY A 86 -13.53 -13.80 -10.23
N LEU A 87 -13.03 -12.61 -9.91
CA LEU A 87 -12.24 -11.77 -10.81
C LEU A 87 -10.76 -11.82 -10.41
N LYS A 88 -9.88 -11.89 -11.40
CA LYS A 88 -8.43 -11.80 -11.20
C LYS A 88 -7.89 -10.58 -11.91
N CYS A 89 -7.01 -9.82 -11.25
CA CYS A 89 -6.24 -8.77 -11.91
C CYS A 89 -5.15 -9.41 -12.78
N GLU A 90 -4.96 -8.87 -13.98
CA GLU A 90 -3.80 -9.17 -14.84
C GLU A 90 -2.51 -8.57 -14.27
#